data_AF-A0A8H7EEF5-F1
#
_entry.id   AF-A0A8H7EEF5-F1
#
_cell.length_a   1.000
_cell.length_b   1.000
_cell.length_c   1.000
_cell.angle_alpha   90.00
_cell.angle_beta   90.00
_cell.angle_gamma   90.00
#
_symmetry.space_group_name_H-M   'P 1'
#
loop_
_entity.id
_entity.type
_entity.pdbx_description
1 polymer ?
#
loop_
_entity_poly.entity_id
_entity_poly.type
_entity_poly.pdbx_seq_one_letter_code
_entity_poly.pdbx_strand_id
1 'polypeptide(L)'
;MAEPLTVDSVGAIQAMIQELHIRAEGGNSVDEETLALRMLAATSAEPDYDLSQVRRLDDGQAPGPVTASADGDDKFNQLAELMMGNTKTPDQQVAEGKIPTTSPVVVMDPYSKQNAQSNFATLKDAHSIIQLYSNLMQVQQKPTGFNITSEAASGFAFQARQAYNAMMGPLAGYYNFSAGSVQKYSNQLERNQIHDDFLGKVFDGFGFDKATLAALDTKLTTFVSAIKGINPGAAQPSTWDFSQMLGLCPKLNITADDSDPEWVFNPTTFLLYMQVDAKTFRESISKNNSVDKVNFNFQLTVTKCELNVRRFEADRVKFDKMFNLVTSHNLSAYSDMLNQTIQQKNDLANPK
;
A
#
# COMPACT_ATOMS: atom_id res chain seq x y z
N MET A 1 16.21 -4.95 11.86
CA MET A 1 15.80 -3.54 11.73
C MET A 1 16.04 -3.15 10.28
N ALA A 2 15.02 -2.71 9.54
CA ALA A 2 15.25 -2.14 8.21
C ALA A 2 15.95 -0.78 8.41
N GLU A 3 17.03 -0.55 7.67
CA GLU A 3 17.80 0.69 7.77
C GLU A 3 16.92 1.89 7.38
N PRO A 4 17.03 3.03 8.08
CA PRO A 4 16.38 4.26 7.66
C PRO A 4 16.85 4.65 6.25
N LEU A 5 15.98 5.28 5.47
CA LEU A 5 16.32 5.76 4.13
C LEU A 5 17.50 6.74 4.23
N THR A 6 18.64 6.37 3.65
CA THR A 6 19.79 7.28 3.57
C THR A 6 19.59 8.29 2.44
N VAL A 7 20.28 9.44 2.50
CA VAL A 7 20.27 10.44 1.42
C VAL A 7 20.64 9.82 0.07
N ASP A 8 21.64 8.94 0.06
CA ASP A 8 22.05 8.21 -1.15
C ASP A 8 20.95 7.28 -1.66
N SER A 9 20.24 6.58 -0.75
CA SER A 9 19.11 5.72 -1.11
C SER A 9 17.96 6.52 -1.72
N VAL A 10 17.67 7.70 -1.16
CA VAL A 10 16.65 8.63 -1.68
C VAL A 10 17.04 9.10 -3.08
N GLY A 11 18.29 9.51 -3.29
CA GLY A 11 18.80 9.93 -4.60
C GLY A 11 18.71 8.81 -5.65
N ALA A 12 19.06 7.57 -5.29
CA ALA A 12 18.97 6.42 -6.18
C ALA A 12 17.52 6.06 -6.56
N ILE A 13 16.59 6.12 -5.60
CA ILE A 13 15.16 5.93 -5.85
C ILE A 13 14.64 7.01 -6.81
N GLN A 14 15.02 8.27 -6.60
CA GLN A 14 14.62 9.38 -7.47
C GLN A 14 15.17 9.21 -8.90
N ALA A 15 16.42 8.81 -9.05
CA ALA A 15 17.03 8.53 -10.35
C ALA A 15 16.29 7.40 -11.08
N MET A 16 15.93 6.32 -10.39
CA MET A 16 15.15 5.22 -10.99
C MET A 16 13.74 5.66 -11.41
N ILE A 17 13.07 6.48 -10.58
CA ILE A 17 11.77 7.06 -10.92
C ILE A 17 11.89 7.97 -12.15
N GLN A 18 12.94 8.78 -12.23
CA GLN A 18 13.19 9.66 -13.37
C GLN A 18 13.47 8.84 -14.63
N GLU A 19 14.30 7.82 -14.55
CA GLU A 19 14.60 6.92 -15.67
C GLU A 19 13.35 6.21 -16.17
N LEU A 20 12.49 5.71 -15.27
CA LEU A 20 11.22 5.09 -15.64
C LEU A 20 10.33 6.06 -16.41
N HIS A 21 10.22 7.30 -15.96
CA HIS A 21 9.44 8.33 -16.65
C HIS A 21 10.02 8.66 -18.03
N ILE A 22 11.34 8.86 -18.13
CA ILE A 22 12.02 9.15 -19.39
C ILE A 22 11.78 8.00 -20.38
N ARG A 23 11.97 6.74 -19.96
CA ARG A 23 11.73 5.56 -20.80
C ARG A 23 10.26 5.47 -21.24
N ALA A 24 9.32 5.72 -20.33
CA ALA A 24 7.89 5.72 -20.63
C ALA A 24 7.48 6.83 -21.62
N GLU A 25 8.13 7.98 -21.58
CA GLU A 25 7.87 9.13 -22.47
C GLU A 25 8.65 9.07 -23.79
N GLY A 26 9.40 7.99 -24.03
CA GLY A 26 10.18 7.80 -25.26
C GLY A 26 11.47 8.60 -25.31
N GLY A 27 12.05 8.95 -24.14
CA GLY A 27 13.37 9.59 -24.03
C GLY A 27 13.34 11.10 -23.76
N ASN A 28 12.19 11.71 -23.50
CA ASN A 28 12.08 13.15 -23.21
C ASN A 28 12.28 13.46 -21.71
N SER A 29 12.82 14.63 -21.39
CA SER A 29 13.07 15.10 -20.02
C SER A 29 11.78 15.40 -19.26
N VAL A 30 11.70 14.96 -18.00
CA VAL A 30 10.60 15.30 -17.09
C VAL A 30 10.76 16.74 -16.58
N ASP A 31 9.67 17.50 -16.59
CA ASP A 31 9.59 18.89 -16.15
C ASP A 31 10.11 19.08 -14.70
N GLU A 32 11.09 19.98 -14.54
CA GLU A 32 11.84 20.24 -13.30
C GLU A 32 10.95 20.70 -12.14
N GLU A 33 9.78 21.28 -12.44
CA GLU A 33 8.79 21.74 -11.46
C GLU A 33 8.16 20.57 -10.68
N THR A 34 7.99 19.41 -11.35
CA THR A 34 7.51 18.17 -10.71
C THR A 34 8.59 17.53 -9.83
N LEU A 35 9.87 17.75 -10.15
CA LEU A 35 11.02 17.30 -9.37
C LEU A 35 11.16 18.12 -8.08
N ALA A 36 11.00 19.44 -8.15
CA ALA A 36 11.04 20.33 -6.99
C ALA A 36 9.91 20.05 -5.97
N LEU A 37 8.69 19.74 -6.44
CA LEU A 37 7.59 19.30 -5.58
C LEU A 37 7.86 17.94 -4.90
N ARG A 38 8.61 17.05 -5.55
CA ARG A 38 9.04 15.74 -4.99
C ARG A 38 10.18 15.90 -3.98
N MET A 39 11.06 16.88 -4.16
CA MET A 39 12.05 17.27 -3.16
C MET A 39 11.39 17.86 -1.91
N LEU A 40 10.33 18.65 -2.06
CA LEU A 40 9.56 19.20 -0.95
C LEU A 40 8.79 18.14 -0.13
N ALA A 41 8.36 17.05 -0.78
CA ALA A 41 7.75 15.91 -0.10
C ALA A 41 8.78 15.04 0.64
N ALA A 42 10.04 15.02 0.16
CA ALA A 42 11.15 14.34 0.83
C ALA A 42 11.69 15.11 2.05
N THR A 43 11.50 16.44 2.12
CA THR A 43 11.96 17.28 3.25
C THR A 43 10.99 17.34 4.43
N SER A 44 9.82 16.70 4.36
CA SER A 44 8.83 16.67 5.46
C SER A 44 8.97 15.50 6.44
N ALA A 45 10.11 14.79 6.45
CA ALA A 45 10.37 13.69 7.38
C ALA A 45 11.68 13.89 8.17
N GLU A 46 11.75 14.92 9.02
CA GLU A 46 12.35 14.94 10.38
C GLU A 46 12.71 16.38 10.84
N PRO A 47 12.69 16.71 12.15
CA PRO A 47 12.86 18.08 12.65
C PRO A 47 14.28 18.65 12.61
N ASP A 48 15.32 17.83 12.37
CA ASP A 48 16.73 18.23 12.55
C ASP A 48 17.52 18.39 11.23
N TYR A 49 16.85 18.71 10.12
CA TYR A 49 17.49 18.84 8.81
C TYR A 49 18.19 20.22 8.64
N ASP A 50 19.52 20.21 8.54
CA ASP A 50 20.34 21.41 8.26
C ASP A 50 20.19 21.85 6.78
N LEU A 51 19.40 22.90 6.59
CA LEU A 51 19.11 23.53 5.30
C LEU A 51 20.35 24.05 4.55
N SER A 52 21.51 24.17 5.20
CA SER A 52 22.75 24.61 4.54
C SER A 52 23.40 23.54 3.66
N GLN A 53 22.96 22.27 3.77
CA GLN A 53 23.43 21.15 2.96
C GLN A 53 22.63 20.93 1.66
N VAL A 54 21.50 21.64 1.49
CA VAL A 54 20.77 21.70 0.23
C VAL A 54 21.61 22.54 -0.71
N ARG A 55 22.52 21.89 -1.45
CA ARG A 55 23.17 22.53 -2.60
C ARG A 55 22.06 23.10 -3.48
N ARG A 56 22.09 24.41 -3.66
CA ARG A 56 21.36 25.05 -4.76
C ARG A 56 21.79 24.30 -6.02
N LEU A 57 20.84 23.74 -6.78
CA LEU A 57 21.10 23.21 -8.12
C LEU A 57 21.39 24.35 -9.14
N ASP A 58 21.76 25.52 -8.64
CA ASP A 58 21.93 26.77 -9.37
C ASP A 58 23.40 27.23 -9.35
N ASP A 59 24.34 26.27 -9.30
CA ASP A 59 25.78 26.52 -9.44
C ASP A 59 26.18 26.81 -10.91
N GLY A 60 25.22 27.17 -11.78
CA GLY A 60 25.47 27.64 -13.14
C GLY A 60 25.83 26.55 -14.17
N GLN A 61 25.68 25.26 -13.83
CA GLN A 61 25.67 24.17 -14.81
C GLN A 61 24.27 23.58 -14.88
N ALA A 62 23.52 23.96 -15.92
CA ALA A 62 22.28 23.29 -16.27
C ALA A 62 22.50 21.76 -16.30
N PRO A 63 21.67 20.95 -15.62
CA PRO A 63 21.81 19.50 -15.69
C PRO A 63 21.56 19.10 -17.15
N GLY A 64 22.57 18.52 -17.78
CA GLY A 64 22.37 17.82 -19.05
C GLY A 64 21.33 16.69 -18.87
N PRO A 65 20.70 16.22 -19.96
CA PRO A 65 19.70 15.17 -19.89
C PRO A 65 20.26 13.95 -19.16
N VAL A 66 19.55 13.48 -18.14
CA VAL A 66 19.88 12.23 -17.43
C VAL A 66 19.72 11.07 -18.41
N THR A 67 20.84 10.53 -18.90
CA THR A 67 20.83 9.37 -19.79
C THR A 67 20.67 8.09 -18.98
N ALA A 68 19.78 7.19 -19.43
CA ALA A 68 19.58 5.86 -18.85
C ALA A 68 20.91 5.10 -18.72
N SER A 69 21.17 4.50 -17.55
CA SER A 69 22.40 3.71 -17.33
C SER A 69 22.27 2.32 -17.97
N ALA A 70 23.39 1.75 -18.43
CA ALA A 70 23.43 0.40 -19.00
C ALA A 70 23.07 -0.70 -17.98
N ASP A 71 23.23 -0.45 -16.67
CA ASP A 71 22.83 -1.37 -15.59
C ASP A 71 21.32 -1.27 -15.25
N GLY A 72 20.56 -0.43 -15.95
CA GLY A 72 19.14 -0.19 -15.69
C GLY A 72 18.25 -1.39 -16.04
N ASP A 73 18.63 -2.18 -17.03
CA ASP A 73 17.78 -3.27 -17.56
C ASP A 73 17.56 -4.39 -16.55
N ASP A 74 18.56 -4.75 -15.75
CA ASP A 74 18.44 -5.74 -14.67
C ASP A 74 17.47 -5.27 -13.58
N LYS A 75 17.46 -3.96 -13.26
CA LYS A 75 16.55 -3.39 -12.25
C LYS A 75 15.11 -3.32 -12.74
N PHE A 76 14.88 -3.05 -14.03
CA PHE A 76 13.54 -3.09 -14.61
C PHE A 76 13.01 -4.53 -14.74
N ASN A 77 13.88 -5.50 -15.03
CA ASN A 77 13.52 -6.92 -14.99
C ASN A 77 13.13 -7.37 -13.57
N GLN A 78 13.91 -6.97 -12.55
CA GLN A 78 13.57 -7.22 -11.13
C GLN A 78 12.26 -6.55 -10.73
N LEU A 79 12.03 -5.30 -11.18
CA LEU A 79 10.78 -4.59 -10.95
C LEU A 79 9.59 -5.33 -11.59
N ALA A 80 9.74 -5.77 -12.83
CA ALA A 80 8.73 -6.55 -13.54
C ALA A 80 8.41 -7.85 -12.79
N GLU A 81 9.43 -8.58 -12.34
CA GLU A 81 9.27 -9.80 -11.56
C GLU A 81 8.51 -9.54 -10.24
N LEU A 82 8.85 -8.47 -9.51
CA LEU A 82 8.14 -8.09 -8.28
C LEU A 82 6.69 -7.69 -8.57
N MET A 83 6.44 -6.90 -9.62
CA MET A 83 5.10 -6.47 -9.99
C MET A 83 4.20 -7.66 -10.34
N MET A 84 4.70 -8.62 -11.13
CA MET A 84 3.93 -9.81 -11.51
C MET A 84 3.87 -10.85 -10.37
N GLY A 85 4.88 -10.91 -9.51
CA GLY A 85 4.86 -11.73 -8.29
C GLY A 85 3.74 -11.32 -7.34
N ASN A 86 3.47 -10.02 -7.22
CA ASN A 86 2.43 -9.48 -6.34
C ASN A 86 1.00 -9.79 -6.78
N THR A 87 0.78 -10.22 -8.03
CA THR A 87 -0.55 -10.67 -8.50
C THR A 87 -0.82 -12.14 -8.14
N LYS A 88 0.16 -12.87 -7.59
CA LYS A 88 0.02 -14.25 -7.16
C LYS A 88 -0.65 -14.32 -5.78
N THR A 89 -1.30 -15.45 -5.48
CA THR A 89 -1.90 -15.66 -4.15
C THR A 89 -0.81 -15.78 -3.07
N PRO A 90 -1.13 -15.51 -1.79
CA PRO A 90 -0.17 -15.66 -0.69
C PRO A 90 0.52 -17.03 -0.65
N ASP A 91 -0.23 -18.11 -0.89
CA ASP A 91 0.32 -19.48 -0.93
C ASP A 91 1.35 -19.67 -2.05
N GLN A 92 1.10 -19.10 -3.23
CA GLN A 92 2.02 -19.14 -4.37
C GLN A 92 3.31 -18.36 -4.06
N GLN A 93 3.20 -17.17 -3.46
CA GLN A 93 4.36 -16.35 -3.08
C GLN A 93 5.22 -17.06 -2.03
N VAL A 94 4.59 -17.68 -1.02
CA VAL A 94 5.30 -18.45 0.02
C VAL A 94 5.98 -19.69 -0.58
N ALA A 95 5.32 -20.40 -1.52
CA ALA A 95 5.92 -21.54 -2.21
C ALA A 95 7.18 -21.17 -3.02
N GLU A 96 7.28 -19.92 -3.47
CA GLU A 96 8.45 -19.33 -4.13
C GLU A 96 9.50 -18.78 -3.16
N GLY A 97 9.31 -18.96 -1.85
CA GLY A 97 10.22 -18.49 -0.81
C GLY A 97 10.15 -16.97 -0.56
N LYS A 98 9.15 -16.28 -1.12
CA LYS A 98 8.96 -14.84 -1.03
C LYS A 98 8.03 -14.48 0.13
N ILE A 99 8.14 -13.24 0.60
CA ILE A 99 7.21 -12.68 1.58
C ILE A 99 5.87 -12.40 0.90
N PRO A 100 4.76 -13.01 1.34
CA PRO A 100 3.48 -12.79 0.71
C PRO A 100 3.03 -11.34 0.95
N THR A 101 2.74 -10.65 -0.13
CA THR A 101 2.09 -9.33 -0.08
C THR A 101 0.59 -9.49 0.18
N THR A 102 0.01 -8.54 0.89
CA THR A 102 -1.45 -8.42 1.04
C THR A 102 -2.01 -7.65 -0.14
N SER A 103 -2.78 -8.33 -1.00
CA SER A 103 -3.46 -7.65 -2.10
C SER A 103 -4.34 -6.51 -1.57
N PRO A 104 -4.35 -5.33 -2.22
CA PRO A 104 -5.29 -4.27 -1.87
C PRO A 104 -6.74 -4.79 -2.00
N VAL A 105 -7.62 -4.32 -1.12
CA VAL A 105 -9.05 -4.64 -1.15
C VAL A 105 -9.81 -3.39 -1.54
N VAL A 106 -10.71 -3.50 -2.51
CA VAL A 106 -11.68 -2.45 -2.83
C VAL A 106 -13.07 -2.98 -2.52
N VAL A 107 -13.76 -2.34 -1.60
CA VAL A 107 -15.17 -2.66 -1.31
C VAL A 107 -16.04 -1.70 -2.10
N MET A 108 -16.72 -2.25 -3.08
CA MET A 108 -17.64 -1.52 -3.93
C MET A 108 -18.98 -1.43 -3.23
N ASP A 109 -19.39 -0.20 -2.93
CA ASP A 109 -20.74 0.08 -2.47
C ASP A 109 -21.76 -0.31 -3.55
N PRO A 110 -22.99 -0.68 -3.15
CA PRO A 110 -24.04 -1.14 -4.07
C PRO A 110 -24.65 -0.03 -4.94
N TYR A 111 -24.06 1.17 -4.96
CA TYR A 111 -24.59 2.31 -5.72
C TYR A 111 -24.44 2.10 -7.23
N SER A 112 -25.56 2.20 -7.95
CA SER A 112 -25.62 2.05 -9.41
C SER A 112 -25.25 3.32 -10.20
N LYS A 113 -24.84 4.41 -9.52
CA LYS A 113 -24.48 5.66 -10.21
C LYS A 113 -23.15 5.51 -10.94
N GLN A 114 -23.12 5.89 -12.22
CA GLN A 114 -21.96 5.77 -13.13
C GLN A 114 -20.66 6.37 -12.55
N ASN A 115 -20.76 7.50 -11.83
CA ASN A 115 -19.60 8.16 -11.22
C ASN A 115 -18.97 7.34 -10.08
N ALA A 116 -19.77 6.53 -9.35
CA ALA A 116 -19.24 5.68 -8.28
C ALA A 116 -18.38 4.55 -8.87
N GLN A 117 -18.86 3.89 -9.93
CA GLN A 117 -18.11 2.83 -10.61
C GLN A 117 -16.78 3.35 -11.20
N SER A 118 -16.80 4.53 -11.81
CA SER A 118 -15.58 5.18 -12.31
C SER A 118 -14.60 5.45 -11.18
N ASN A 119 -15.06 5.99 -10.05
CA ASN A 119 -14.19 6.29 -8.91
C ASN A 119 -13.60 5.02 -8.28
N PHE A 120 -14.37 3.92 -8.21
CA PHE A 120 -13.85 2.62 -7.78
C PHE A 120 -12.78 2.09 -8.74
N ALA A 121 -12.96 2.26 -10.06
CA ALA A 121 -11.95 1.89 -11.05
C ALA A 121 -10.67 2.72 -10.87
N THR A 122 -10.79 4.04 -10.75
CA THR A 122 -9.66 4.94 -10.49
C THR A 122 -8.94 4.59 -9.18
N LEU A 123 -9.67 4.14 -8.14
CA LEU A 123 -9.08 3.73 -6.87
C LEU A 123 -8.27 2.43 -6.99
N LYS A 124 -8.74 1.44 -7.75
CA LYS A 124 -7.97 0.22 -8.06
C LYS A 124 -6.67 0.56 -8.78
N ASP A 125 -6.76 1.42 -9.78
CA ASP A 125 -5.61 1.91 -10.54
C ASP A 125 -4.62 2.62 -9.60
N ALA A 126 -5.12 3.47 -8.70
CA ALA A 126 -4.28 4.20 -7.76
C ALA A 126 -3.54 3.26 -6.77
N HIS A 127 -4.15 2.16 -6.33
CA HIS A 127 -3.46 1.11 -5.57
C HIS A 127 -2.33 0.45 -6.36
N SER A 128 -2.53 0.21 -7.66
CA SER A 128 -1.47 -0.31 -8.52
C SER A 128 -0.29 0.66 -8.60
N ILE A 129 -0.55 1.97 -8.68
CA ILE A 129 0.52 2.97 -8.66
C ILE A 129 1.28 2.94 -7.33
N ILE A 130 0.58 2.83 -6.19
CA ILE A 130 1.22 2.68 -4.87
C ILE A 130 2.12 1.45 -4.85
N GLN A 131 1.66 0.34 -5.43
CA GLN A 131 2.44 -0.89 -5.52
C GLN A 131 3.69 -0.73 -6.40
N LEU A 132 3.58 -0.04 -7.55
CA LEU A 132 4.72 0.25 -8.42
C LEU A 132 5.80 1.02 -7.67
N TYR A 133 5.45 2.12 -7.01
CA TYR A 133 6.42 2.92 -6.26
C TYR A 133 6.98 2.18 -5.04
N SER A 134 6.17 1.36 -4.37
CA SER A 134 6.65 0.50 -3.27
C SER A 134 7.69 -0.52 -3.78
N ASN A 135 7.44 -1.12 -4.94
CA ASN A 135 8.37 -2.08 -5.56
C ASN A 135 9.64 -1.39 -6.09
N LEU A 136 9.55 -0.17 -6.63
CA LEU A 136 10.72 0.63 -7.00
C LEU A 136 11.63 0.87 -5.80
N MET A 137 11.05 1.24 -4.65
CA MET A 137 11.79 1.41 -3.41
C MET A 137 12.42 0.09 -2.92
N GLN A 138 11.73 -1.04 -3.13
CA GLN A 138 12.27 -2.37 -2.83
C GLN A 138 13.45 -2.75 -3.73
N VAL A 139 13.37 -2.55 -5.04
CA VAL A 139 14.47 -2.88 -5.96
C VAL A 139 15.75 -2.14 -5.58
N GLN A 140 15.63 -0.90 -5.09
CA GLN A 140 16.80 -0.13 -4.67
C GLN A 140 17.39 -0.59 -3.33
N GLN A 141 16.55 -0.88 -2.33
CA GLN A 141 17.03 -1.22 -0.97
C GLN A 141 17.33 -2.71 -0.79
N LYS A 142 16.58 -3.59 -1.46
CA LYS A 142 16.67 -5.05 -1.33
C LYS A 142 16.23 -5.73 -2.64
N PRO A 143 17.04 -5.65 -3.71
CA PRO A 143 16.68 -6.15 -5.05
C PRO A 143 16.35 -7.65 -5.09
N THR A 144 17.04 -8.46 -4.28
CA THR A 144 16.79 -9.90 -4.18
C THR A 144 15.49 -10.25 -3.44
N GLY A 145 14.83 -9.25 -2.83
CA GLY A 145 13.72 -9.43 -1.91
C GLY A 145 14.16 -10.02 -0.56
N PHE A 146 13.16 -10.44 0.21
CA PHE A 146 13.33 -11.04 1.53
C PHE A 146 12.98 -12.53 1.46
N ASN A 147 13.74 -13.34 2.19
CA ASN A 147 13.47 -14.76 2.33
C ASN A 147 12.43 -15.01 3.44
N ILE A 148 11.31 -15.66 3.13
CA ILE A 148 10.23 -15.96 4.08
C ILE A 148 10.62 -16.87 5.24
N THR A 149 11.71 -17.62 5.12
CA THR A 149 12.15 -18.54 6.18
C THR A 149 13.07 -17.88 7.21
N SER A 150 13.82 -16.85 6.82
CA SER A 150 14.84 -16.23 7.68
C SER A 150 14.64 -14.73 7.91
N GLU A 151 13.96 -14.02 7.00
CA GLU A 151 13.80 -12.56 7.00
C GLU A 151 12.33 -12.11 7.09
N ALA A 152 11.40 -13.01 7.41
CA ALA A 152 9.96 -12.75 7.36
C ALA A 152 9.53 -11.47 8.08
N ALA A 153 9.92 -11.30 9.35
CA ALA A 153 9.49 -10.15 10.13
C ALA A 153 10.05 -8.83 9.58
N SER A 154 11.31 -8.82 9.13
CA SER A 154 11.92 -7.65 8.47
C SER A 154 11.24 -7.36 7.13
N GLY A 155 10.87 -8.40 6.37
CA GLY A 155 10.20 -8.28 5.09
C GLY A 155 8.78 -7.72 5.20
N PHE A 156 7.97 -8.23 6.15
CA PHE A 156 6.64 -7.68 6.40
C PHE A 156 6.71 -6.22 6.88
N ALA A 157 7.62 -5.91 7.81
CA ALA A 157 7.83 -4.54 8.26
C ALA A 157 8.30 -3.60 7.14
N PHE A 158 9.14 -4.09 6.23
CA PHE A 158 9.56 -3.35 5.06
C PHE A 158 8.37 -3.06 4.13
N GLN A 159 7.62 -4.09 3.73
CA GLN A 159 6.45 -3.94 2.86
C GLN A 159 5.43 -2.97 3.46
N ALA A 160 5.15 -3.09 4.76
CA ALA A 160 4.20 -2.23 5.46
C ALA A 160 4.57 -0.75 5.44
N ARG A 161 5.88 -0.43 5.52
CA ARG A 161 6.39 0.94 5.44
C ARG A 161 6.41 1.48 4.01
N GLN A 162 6.75 0.65 3.02
CA GLN A 162 6.89 1.13 1.64
C GLN A 162 5.57 1.62 1.06
N ALA A 163 4.44 1.00 1.41
CA ALA A 163 3.12 1.49 0.98
C ALA A 163 2.87 2.94 1.47
N TYR A 164 3.18 3.23 2.73
CA TYR A 164 3.06 4.58 3.28
C TYR A 164 4.04 5.55 2.61
N ASN A 165 5.31 5.16 2.45
CA ASN A 165 6.34 5.99 1.82
C ASN A 165 6.03 6.30 0.35
N ALA A 166 5.46 5.34 -0.38
CA ALA A 166 5.01 5.55 -1.75
C ALA A 166 3.89 6.59 -1.81
N MET A 167 2.95 6.54 -0.87
CA MET A 167 1.85 7.50 -0.77
C MET A 167 2.35 8.91 -0.36
N MET A 168 3.18 9.01 0.68
CA MET A 168 3.69 10.29 1.22
C MET A 168 4.84 10.90 0.41
N GLY A 169 5.49 10.12 -0.46
CA GLY A 169 6.59 10.58 -1.30
C GLY A 169 6.11 10.88 -2.73
N PRO A 170 6.37 9.98 -3.70
CA PRO A 170 6.08 10.24 -5.11
C PRO A 170 4.59 10.49 -5.42
N LEU A 171 3.68 10.03 -4.55
CA LEU A 171 2.24 10.19 -4.71
C LEU A 171 1.61 11.27 -3.83
N ALA A 172 2.40 12.05 -3.08
CA ALA A 172 1.88 13.07 -2.17
C ALA A 172 1.01 14.11 -2.88
N GLY A 173 1.30 14.40 -4.15
CA GLY A 173 0.51 15.32 -4.97
C GLY A 173 -0.88 14.81 -5.36
N TYR A 174 -1.11 13.50 -5.30
CA TYR A 174 -2.37 12.85 -5.70
C TYR A 174 -3.29 12.54 -4.53
N TYR A 175 -2.77 12.55 -3.30
CA TYR A 175 -3.53 12.20 -2.09
C TYR A 175 -3.54 13.34 -1.09
N ASN A 176 -4.71 13.57 -0.50
CA ASN A 176 -4.84 14.39 0.71
C ASN A 176 -4.84 13.45 1.92
N PHE A 177 -3.92 13.70 2.85
CA PHE A 177 -3.74 12.85 4.04
C PHE A 177 -4.42 13.46 5.25
N SER A 178 -5.10 12.62 6.02
CA SER A 178 -5.55 12.94 7.37
C SER A 178 -4.52 12.50 8.42
N ALA A 179 -4.58 13.11 9.60
CA ALA A 179 -3.83 12.60 10.75
C ALA A 179 -4.30 11.17 11.08
N GLY A 180 -3.36 10.22 11.11
CA GLY A 180 -3.67 8.83 11.39
C GLY A 180 -4.22 8.66 12.82
N SER A 181 -5.28 7.85 12.96
CA SER A 181 -5.79 7.48 14.28
C SER A 181 -5.11 6.22 14.77
N VAL A 182 -4.44 6.30 15.93
CA VAL A 182 -3.78 5.16 16.56
C VAL A 182 -4.68 4.58 17.65
N GLN A 183 -4.93 3.28 17.58
CA GLN A 183 -5.71 2.54 18.56
C GLN A 183 -4.90 1.32 19.01
N LYS A 184 -4.94 1.03 20.32
CA LYS A 184 -4.28 -0.13 20.92
C LYS A 184 -5.34 -1.07 21.47
N TYR A 185 -5.18 -2.35 21.17
CA TYR A 185 -6.11 -3.41 21.58
C TYR A 185 -5.35 -4.46 22.39
N SER A 186 -5.97 -4.92 23.46
CA SER A 186 -5.44 -6.00 24.30
C SER A 186 -6.61 -6.77 24.89
N ASN A 187 -6.92 -7.92 24.30
CA ASN A 187 -8.04 -8.77 24.68
C ASN A 187 -7.54 -10.20 24.94
N GLN A 188 -8.11 -10.88 25.93
CA GLN A 188 -7.95 -12.32 26.07
C GLN A 188 -9.11 -13.02 25.38
N LEU A 189 -8.82 -13.82 24.35
CA LEU A 189 -9.82 -14.41 23.47
C LEU A 189 -9.64 -15.92 23.37
N GLU A 190 -10.73 -16.65 23.16
CA GLU A 190 -10.63 -18.02 22.68
C GLU A 190 -10.11 -18.04 21.24
N ARG A 191 -9.36 -19.09 20.84
CA ARG A 191 -8.75 -19.15 19.50
C ARG A 191 -9.75 -18.98 18.36
N ASN A 192 -10.94 -19.55 18.50
CA ASN A 192 -12.02 -19.45 17.51
C ASN A 192 -12.65 -18.03 17.43
N GLN A 193 -12.41 -17.16 18.40
CA GLN A 193 -12.93 -15.80 18.45
C GLN A 193 -11.95 -14.75 17.90
N ILE A 194 -10.68 -15.13 17.65
CA ILE A 194 -9.63 -14.19 17.24
C ILE A 194 -9.99 -13.48 15.93
N HIS A 195 -10.46 -14.22 14.91
CA HIS A 195 -10.81 -13.63 13.62
C HIS A 195 -11.97 -12.63 13.75
N ASP A 196 -13.06 -13.04 14.42
CA ASP A 196 -14.23 -12.20 14.61
C ASP A 196 -13.90 -10.93 15.41
N ASP A 197 -13.15 -11.03 16.51
CA ASP A 197 -12.73 -9.85 17.28
C ASP A 197 -11.81 -8.96 16.45
N PHE A 198 -10.80 -9.53 15.77
CA PHE A 198 -9.86 -8.77 14.96
C PHE A 198 -10.55 -8.01 13.83
N LEU A 199 -11.40 -8.67 13.04
CA LEU A 199 -12.16 -8.02 11.97
C LEU A 199 -13.13 -6.98 12.53
N GLY A 200 -13.78 -7.29 13.65
CA GLY A 200 -14.68 -6.39 14.36
C GLY A 200 -13.98 -5.12 14.87
N LYS A 201 -12.68 -5.19 15.23
CA LYS A 201 -11.88 -4.01 15.62
C LYS A 201 -11.30 -3.26 14.43
N VAL A 202 -10.74 -3.98 13.46
CA VAL A 202 -10.05 -3.37 12.30
C VAL A 202 -11.02 -2.67 11.37
N PHE A 203 -12.21 -3.26 11.18
CA PHE A 203 -13.23 -2.72 10.30
C PHE A 203 -14.40 -2.07 11.05
N ASP A 204 -14.22 -1.77 12.34
CA ASP A 204 -15.20 -0.98 13.09
C ASP A 204 -15.38 0.40 12.45
N GLY A 205 -16.61 0.90 12.44
CA GLY A 205 -16.93 2.20 11.87
C GLY A 205 -16.99 2.28 10.34
N PHE A 206 -16.61 1.24 9.59
CA PHE A 206 -16.76 1.20 8.13
C PHE A 206 -18.17 0.82 7.64
N GLY A 207 -19.04 0.34 8.54
CA GLY A 207 -20.44 0.03 8.20
C GLY A 207 -20.61 -1.19 7.27
N PHE A 208 -19.66 -2.12 7.27
CA PHE A 208 -19.73 -3.31 6.41
C PHE A 208 -20.82 -4.28 6.83
N ASP A 209 -21.51 -4.84 5.83
CA ASP A 209 -22.49 -5.90 6.04
C ASP A 209 -21.83 -7.25 6.40
N LYS A 210 -22.64 -8.22 6.86
CA LYS A 210 -22.13 -9.55 7.24
C LYS A 210 -21.46 -10.29 6.09
N ALA A 211 -21.91 -10.09 4.85
CA ALA A 211 -21.35 -10.76 3.69
C ALA A 211 -19.96 -10.22 3.34
N THR A 212 -19.77 -8.92 3.47
CA THR A 212 -18.51 -8.19 3.29
C THR A 212 -17.51 -8.60 4.36
N LEU A 213 -17.94 -8.66 5.63
CA LEU A 213 -17.10 -9.16 6.72
C LEU A 213 -16.68 -10.62 6.50
N ALA A 214 -17.58 -11.50 6.06
CA ALA A 214 -17.25 -12.88 5.73
C ALA A 214 -16.27 -13.01 4.54
N ALA A 215 -16.40 -12.13 3.55
CA ALA A 215 -15.46 -12.05 2.42
C ALA A 215 -14.07 -11.56 2.87
N LEU A 216 -14.00 -10.61 3.80
CA LEU A 216 -12.76 -10.16 4.44
C LEU A 216 -12.13 -11.28 5.30
N ASP A 217 -12.95 -12.02 6.06
CA ASP A 217 -12.49 -13.16 6.86
C ASP A 217 -11.89 -14.27 6.00
N THR A 218 -12.51 -14.57 4.86
CA THR A 218 -11.97 -15.56 3.91
C THR A 218 -10.55 -15.15 3.47
N LYS A 219 -10.32 -13.86 3.21
CA LYS A 219 -9.00 -13.34 2.81
C LYS A 219 -7.98 -13.44 3.93
N LEU A 220 -8.37 -13.03 5.14
CA LEU A 220 -7.55 -13.17 6.34
C LEU A 220 -7.16 -14.63 6.55
N THR A 221 -8.13 -15.55 6.45
CA THR A 221 -7.92 -16.98 6.58
C THR A 221 -6.96 -17.54 5.54
N THR A 222 -7.07 -17.12 4.26
CA THR A 222 -6.12 -17.50 3.21
C THR A 222 -4.71 -17.00 3.53
N PHE A 223 -4.57 -15.73 3.92
CA PHE A 223 -3.27 -15.15 4.26
C PHE A 223 -2.62 -15.85 5.47
N VAL A 224 -3.36 -16.02 6.57
CA VAL A 224 -2.90 -16.71 7.79
C VAL A 224 -2.52 -18.16 7.49
N SER A 225 -3.28 -18.84 6.62
CA SER A 225 -3.00 -20.21 6.20
C SER A 225 -1.69 -20.35 5.44
N ALA A 226 -1.33 -19.35 4.62
CA ALA A 226 -0.07 -19.31 3.88
C ALA A 226 1.13 -19.13 4.82
N ILE A 227 0.98 -18.27 5.83
CA ILE A 227 2.09 -17.89 6.72
C ILE A 227 2.24 -18.79 7.96
N LYS A 228 1.33 -19.73 8.21
CA LYS A 228 1.35 -20.63 9.38
C LYS A 228 2.65 -21.45 9.55
N GLY A 229 3.41 -21.63 8.46
CA GLY A 229 4.66 -22.38 8.44
C GLY A 229 5.90 -21.56 8.75
N ILE A 230 5.77 -20.24 8.88
CA ILE A 230 6.91 -19.36 9.14
C ILE A 230 7.42 -19.61 10.55
N ASN A 231 8.70 -19.93 10.66
CA ASN A 231 9.37 -19.96 11.95
C ASN A 231 9.86 -18.54 12.26
N PRO A 232 9.34 -17.88 13.31
CA PRO A 232 9.72 -16.50 13.65
C PRO A 232 11.19 -16.33 14.11
N GLY A 233 12.02 -17.38 14.06
CA GLY A 233 13.46 -17.33 14.30
C GLY A 233 13.85 -17.11 15.77
N ALA A 234 15.15 -17.09 16.06
CA ALA A 234 15.69 -16.91 17.42
C ALA A 234 15.88 -15.43 17.83
N ALA A 235 16.14 -14.55 16.87
CA ALA A 235 16.20 -13.10 17.08
C ALA A 235 14.84 -12.48 16.73
N GLN A 236 13.93 -12.42 17.70
CA GLN A 236 12.57 -11.97 17.44
C GLN A 236 12.43 -10.45 17.64
N PRO A 237 11.78 -9.75 16.71
CA PRO A 237 11.39 -8.36 16.95
C PRO A 237 10.30 -8.32 18.04
N SER A 238 10.09 -7.14 18.62
CA SER A 238 8.99 -6.91 19.56
C SER A 238 7.62 -7.04 18.89
N THR A 239 7.52 -6.65 17.62
CA THR A 239 6.27 -6.65 16.84
C THR A 239 6.46 -7.26 15.45
N TRP A 240 5.37 -7.76 14.90
CA TRP A 240 5.19 -8.07 13.49
C TRP A 240 4.30 -7.02 12.86
N ASP A 241 4.83 -6.37 11.83
CA ASP A 241 4.21 -5.19 11.23
C ASP A 241 3.57 -5.60 9.90
N PHE A 242 2.30 -5.23 9.70
CA PHE A 242 1.53 -5.51 8.50
C PHE A 242 0.87 -4.23 8.00
N SER A 243 0.53 -4.18 6.71
CA SER A 243 -0.30 -3.10 6.15
C SER A 243 -1.39 -3.69 5.26
N GLN A 244 -2.58 -3.12 5.29
CA GLN A 244 -3.62 -3.40 4.30
C GLN A 244 -4.10 -2.09 3.68
N MET A 245 -4.14 -2.04 2.35
CA MET A 245 -4.83 -0.95 1.64
C MET A 245 -6.29 -1.34 1.45
N LEU A 246 -7.19 -0.51 1.97
CA LEU A 246 -8.64 -0.64 1.82
C LEU A 246 -9.18 0.54 1.03
N GLY A 247 -9.70 0.31 -0.16
CA GLY A 247 -10.31 1.31 -1.01
C GLY A 247 -11.83 1.35 -0.85
N LEU A 248 -12.37 2.55 -0.56
CA LEU A 248 -13.80 2.85 -0.49
C LEU A 248 -14.12 4.12 -1.28
N CYS A 249 -15.39 4.31 -1.67
CA CYS A 249 -15.87 5.57 -2.23
C CYS A 249 -16.99 6.13 -1.35
N PRO A 250 -16.72 6.56 -0.10
CA PRO A 250 -17.73 7.11 0.79
C PRO A 250 -18.53 8.23 0.13
N LYS A 251 -19.82 8.22 0.43
CA LYS A 251 -20.78 9.23 -0.01
C LYS A 251 -20.67 10.46 0.90
N LEU A 252 -20.38 11.63 0.33
CA LEU A 252 -20.24 12.89 1.06
C LEU A 252 -21.33 13.88 0.62
N ASN A 253 -22.01 14.50 1.59
CA ASN A 253 -22.90 15.64 1.35
C ASN A 253 -22.03 16.90 1.23
N ILE A 254 -21.97 17.51 0.05
CA ILE A 254 -21.15 18.73 -0.19
C ILE A 254 -21.90 20.03 0.02
N THR A 255 -23.23 19.97 0.18
CA THR A 255 -24.06 21.16 0.45
C THR A 255 -24.10 21.53 1.93
N ALA A 256 -23.75 20.57 2.80
CA ALA A 256 -23.99 20.64 4.25
C ALA A 256 -25.46 20.93 4.63
N ASP A 257 -26.38 20.80 3.67
CA ASP A 257 -27.82 20.89 3.84
C ASP A 257 -28.42 19.50 3.64
N ASP A 258 -29.01 18.94 4.69
CA ASP A 258 -29.63 17.62 4.63
C ASP A 258 -31.03 17.66 3.98
N SER A 259 -31.59 18.86 3.78
CA SER A 259 -32.89 19.05 3.11
C SER A 259 -32.80 19.05 1.58
N ASP A 260 -31.65 19.45 1.02
CA ASP A 260 -31.34 19.38 -0.41
C ASP A 260 -29.89 18.90 -0.66
N PRO A 261 -29.57 17.63 -0.36
CA PRO A 261 -28.19 17.18 -0.34
C PRO A 261 -27.65 16.86 -1.74
N GLU A 262 -26.59 17.55 -2.16
CA GLU A 262 -25.75 17.08 -3.26
C GLU A 262 -24.71 16.08 -2.75
N TRP A 263 -24.72 14.90 -3.35
CA TRP A 263 -23.86 13.80 -2.96
C TRP A 263 -22.74 13.56 -3.97
N VAL A 264 -21.51 13.51 -3.47
CA VAL A 264 -20.33 13.07 -4.23
C VAL A 264 -19.79 11.77 -3.65
N PHE A 265 -19.18 10.94 -4.48
CA PHE A 265 -18.51 9.72 -4.05
C PHE A 265 -17.01 10.00 -4.03
N ASN A 266 -16.40 10.02 -2.85
CA ASN A 266 -15.00 10.42 -2.72
C ASN A 266 -14.08 9.19 -2.66
N PRO A 267 -13.32 8.85 -3.72
CA PRO A 267 -12.41 7.70 -3.68
C PRO A 267 -11.34 7.89 -2.61
N THR A 268 -11.31 6.97 -1.67
CA THR A 268 -10.54 7.06 -0.44
C THR A 268 -9.81 5.74 -0.20
N THR A 269 -8.49 5.81 -0.04
CA THR A 269 -7.65 4.70 0.42
C THR A 269 -7.47 4.84 1.93
N PHE A 270 -7.87 3.82 2.68
CA PHE A 270 -7.54 3.65 4.09
C PHE A 270 -6.32 2.74 4.19
N LEU A 271 -5.20 3.28 4.66
CA LEU A 271 -4.03 2.50 4.99
C LEU A 271 -4.15 2.00 6.42
N LEU A 272 -4.35 0.70 6.58
CA LEU A 272 -4.47 0.01 7.85
C LEU A 272 -3.10 -0.56 8.22
N TYR A 273 -2.33 0.16 9.02
CA TYR A 273 -1.03 -0.30 9.52
C TYR A 273 -1.20 -0.97 10.88
N MET A 274 -0.74 -2.21 10.98
CA MET A 274 -0.95 -3.08 12.14
C MET A 274 0.38 -3.50 12.72
N GLN A 275 0.54 -3.37 14.03
CA GLN A 275 1.67 -3.92 14.77
C GLN A 275 1.15 -4.94 15.75
N VAL A 276 1.45 -6.22 15.49
CA VAL A 276 1.01 -7.34 16.33
C VAL A 276 2.17 -7.73 17.23
N ASP A 277 1.94 -7.87 18.54
CA ASP A 277 2.98 -8.35 19.46
C ASP A 277 3.53 -9.69 18.99
N ALA A 278 4.85 -9.88 18.99
CA ALA A 278 5.46 -11.10 18.46
C ALA A 278 4.97 -12.38 19.17
N LYS A 279 4.68 -12.28 20.47
CA LYS A 279 4.06 -13.37 21.25
C LYS A 279 2.65 -13.67 20.73
N THR A 280 1.81 -12.65 20.56
CA THR A 280 0.45 -12.78 20.03
C THR A 280 0.47 -13.39 18.64
N PHE A 281 1.31 -12.88 17.74
CA PHE A 281 1.43 -13.39 16.38
C PHE A 281 1.78 -14.87 16.37
N ARG A 282 2.83 -15.27 17.09
CA ARG A 282 3.26 -16.67 17.21
C ARG A 282 2.15 -17.57 17.77
N GLU A 283 1.47 -17.14 18.83
CA GLU A 283 0.39 -17.93 19.43
C GLU A 283 -0.77 -18.11 18.44
N SER A 284 -1.12 -17.05 17.71
CA SER A 284 -2.21 -17.03 16.72
C SER A 284 -1.94 -17.92 15.51
N ILE A 285 -0.69 -18.01 15.03
CA ILE A 285 -0.34 -18.85 13.86
C ILE A 285 0.16 -20.26 14.22
N SER A 286 0.45 -20.53 15.50
CA SER A 286 0.98 -21.82 15.95
C SER A 286 -0.04 -22.97 15.85
N LYS A 287 0.43 -24.16 15.44
CA LYS A 287 -0.37 -25.41 15.42
C LYS A 287 -0.63 -26.02 16.80
N ASN A 288 -0.14 -25.38 17.88
CA ASN A 288 -0.20 -25.96 19.21
C ASN A 288 -1.57 -25.68 19.84
N ASN A 289 -2.48 -26.64 19.68
CA ASN A 289 -3.87 -26.59 20.16
C ASN A 289 -4.00 -26.64 21.69
N SER A 290 -2.91 -26.55 22.44
CA SER A 290 -2.90 -26.64 23.91
C SER A 290 -3.22 -25.33 24.63
N VAL A 291 -3.37 -24.22 23.89
CA VAL A 291 -3.68 -22.90 24.43
C VAL A 291 -5.10 -22.52 24.01
N ASP A 292 -6.07 -22.69 24.90
CA ASP A 292 -7.48 -22.37 24.63
C ASP A 292 -7.72 -20.86 24.54
N LYS A 293 -6.93 -20.06 25.27
CA LYS A 293 -7.04 -18.59 25.33
C LYS A 293 -5.74 -17.90 24.99
N VAL A 294 -5.79 -16.96 24.06
CA VAL A 294 -4.65 -16.15 23.60
C VAL A 294 -4.85 -14.72 24.07
N ASN A 295 -3.78 -14.10 24.61
CA ASN A 295 -3.78 -12.66 24.82
C ASN A 295 -3.43 -12.01 23.48
N PHE A 296 -4.44 -11.47 22.82
CA PHE A 296 -4.33 -10.87 21.51
C PHE A 296 -4.09 -9.36 21.64
N ASN A 297 -2.84 -8.96 21.42
CA ASN A 297 -2.37 -7.59 21.50
C ASN A 297 -1.95 -7.09 20.13
N PHE A 298 -2.52 -5.95 19.72
CA PHE A 298 -2.07 -5.27 18.52
C PHE A 298 -2.36 -3.77 18.59
N GLN A 299 -1.58 -3.01 17.83
CA GLN A 299 -1.85 -1.61 17.54
C GLN A 299 -2.32 -1.49 16.10
N LEU A 300 -3.36 -0.70 15.87
CA LEU A 300 -3.86 -0.32 14.56
C LEU A 300 -3.67 1.18 14.38
N THR A 301 -3.07 1.57 13.25
CA THR A 301 -3.05 2.94 12.77
C THR A 301 -3.83 3.00 11.48
N VAL A 302 -4.90 3.78 11.46
CA VAL A 302 -5.70 4.01 10.25
C VAL A 302 -5.37 5.39 9.72
N THR A 303 -4.80 5.45 8.52
CA THR A 303 -4.58 6.70 7.80
C THR A 303 -5.56 6.77 6.65
N LYS A 304 -6.42 7.79 6.66
CA LYS A 304 -7.34 8.07 5.55
C LYS A 304 -6.64 8.98 4.53
N CYS A 305 -6.62 8.52 3.27
CA CYS A 305 -5.97 9.17 2.14
C CYS A 305 -7.01 9.38 1.02
N GLU A 306 -7.40 10.62 0.78
CA GLU A 306 -8.42 10.97 -0.22
C GLU A 306 -7.76 11.24 -1.58
N LEU A 307 -8.22 10.57 -2.63
CA LEU A 307 -7.61 10.66 -3.96
C LEU A 307 -8.12 11.90 -4.71
N ASN A 308 -7.19 12.72 -5.19
CA ASN A 308 -7.48 13.76 -6.16
C ASN A 308 -7.65 13.15 -7.57
N VAL A 309 -8.89 12.72 -7.85
CA VAL A 309 -9.26 12.07 -9.12
C VAL A 309 -8.84 12.91 -10.32
N ARG A 310 -9.06 14.24 -10.28
CA ARG A 310 -8.74 15.11 -11.41
C ARG A 310 -7.25 15.08 -11.75
N ARG A 311 -6.38 15.16 -10.74
CA ARG A 311 -4.93 15.10 -10.94
C ARG A 311 -4.51 13.70 -11.42
N PHE A 312 -5.08 12.66 -10.81
CA PHE A 312 -4.78 11.29 -11.20
C PHE A 312 -5.15 11.01 -12.66
N GLU A 313 -6.35 11.41 -13.09
CA GLU A 313 -6.81 11.22 -14.47
C GLU A 313 -5.98 12.03 -15.48
N ALA A 314 -5.49 13.22 -15.10
CA ALA A 314 -4.59 14.01 -15.95
C ALA A 314 -3.27 13.28 -16.26
N ASP A 315 -2.75 12.52 -15.28
CA ASP A 315 -1.50 11.77 -15.41
C ASP A 315 -1.72 10.28 -15.79
N ARG A 316 -2.97 9.84 -16.00
CA ARG A 316 -3.30 8.43 -16.27
C ARG A 316 -2.57 7.85 -17.48
N VAL A 317 -2.49 8.62 -18.57
CA VAL A 317 -1.77 8.20 -19.79
C VAL A 317 -0.29 7.95 -19.50
N LYS A 318 0.32 8.72 -18.61
CA LYS A 318 1.71 8.52 -18.18
C LYS A 318 1.85 7.27 -17.34
N PHE A 319 0.92 7.03 -16.42
CA PHE A 319 0.88 5.78 -15.65
C PHE A 319 0.71 4.56 -16.55
N ASP A 320 -0.20 4.59 -17.53
CA ASP A 320 -0.40 3.50 -18.48
C ASP A 320 0.89 3.14 -19.23
N LYS A 321 1.68 4.13 -19.65
CA LYS A 321 2.96 3.89 -20.31
C LYS A 321 3.97 3.21 -19.40
N MET A 322 4.06 3.63 -18.13
CA MET A 322 4.93 3.00 -17.14
C MET A 322 4.53 1.54 -16.87
N PHE A 323 3.23 1.26 -16.75
CA PHE A 323 2.73 -0.09 -16.54
C PHE A 323 2.97 -0.98 -17.75
N ASN A 324 2.73 -0.49 -18.97
CA ASN A 324 3.01 -1.24 -20.18
C ASN A 324 4.50 -1.57 -20.31
N LEU A 325 5.39 -0.63 -19.95
CA LEU A 325 6.83 -0.84 -19.98
C LEU A 325 7.29 -1.92 -18.99
N VAL A 326 6.76 -1.92 -17.77
CA VAL A 326 7.23 -2.80 -16.69
C VAL A 326 6.53 -4.16 -16.69
N THR A 327 5.23 -4.18 -16.99
CA THR A 327 4.38 -5.38 -16.81
C THR A 327 3.84 -5.94 -18.12
N SER A 328 4.02 -5.24 -19.25
CA SER A 328 3.33 -5.54 -20.52
C SER A 328 1.79 -5.48 -20.44
N HIS A 329 1.25 -4.90 -19.37
CA HIS A 329 -0.16 -4.61 -19.18
C HIS A 329 -0.36 -3.10 -19.02
N ASN A 330 -1.50 -2.58 -19.49
CA ASN A 330 -1.90 -1.22 -19.11
C ASN A 330 -2.30 -1.18 -17.62
N LEU A 331 -2.48 0.03 -17.08
CA LEU A 331 -2.74 0.24 -15.66
C LEU A 331 -4.00 -0.52 -15.22
N SER A 332 -5.09 -0.36 -15.97
CA SER A 332 -6.37 -0.97 -15.62
C SER A 332 -6.30 -2.50 -15.60
N ALA A 333 -5.67 -3.12 -16.60
CA ALA A 333 -5.54 -4.57 -16.67
C ALA A 333 -4.71 -5.14 -15.52
N TYR A 334 -3.60 -4.48 -15.19
CA TYR A 334 -2.81 -4.87 -14.02
C TYR A 334 -3.58 -4.65 -12.72
N SER A 335 -4.35 -3.56 -12.62
CA SER A 335 -5.16 -3.26 -11.43
C SER A 335 -6.19 -4.35 -11.13
N ASP A 336 -6.80 -4.94 -12.16
CA ASP A 336 -7.77 -6.03 -12.04
C ASP A 336 -7.12 -7.34 -11.60
N MET A 337 -5.83 -7.54 -11.93
CA MET A 337 -5.05 -8.68 -11.46
C MET A 337 -4.60 -8.51 -10.00
N LEU A 338 -4.23 -7.30 -9.60
CA LEU A 338 -3.71 -7.00 -8.27
C LEU A 338 -4.81 -6.88 -7.21
N ASN A 339 -5.86 -6.11 -7.50
CA ASN A 339 -6.85 -5.71 -6.51
C ASN A 339 -7.90 -6.80 -6.30
N GLN A 340 -8.30 -6.99 -5.05
CA GLN A 340 -9.42 -7.83 -4.71
C GLN A 340 -10.69 -6.98 -4.55
N THR A 341 -11.70 -7.25 -5.35
CA THR A 341 -12.98 -6.52 -5.30
C THR A 341 -14.00 -7.27 -4.46
N ILE A 342 -14.65 -6.59 -3.51
CA ILE A 342 -15.81 -7.10 -2.77
C ILE A 342 -17.01 -6.23 -3.15
N GLN A 343 -18.11 -6.85 -3.58
CA GLN A 343 -19.37 -6.14 -3.82
C GLN A 343 -20.18 -6.17 -2.52
N GLN A 344 -20.38 -5.01 -1.90
CA GLN A 344 -21.28 -4.90 -0.77
C GLN A 344 -22.72 -5.06 -1.25
N LYS A 345 -23.56 -5.79 -0.49
CA LYS A 345 -24.96 -5.94 -0.85
C LYS A 345 -25.74 -4.75 -0.32
N ASN A 346 -26.75 -4.33 -1.07
CA ASN A 346 -27.76 -3.39 -0.57
C ASN A 346 -28.55 -4.09 0.54
N ASP A 347 -28.08 -4.01 1.79
CA ASP A 347 -28.96 -4.22 2.93
C ASP A 347 -29.79 -2.93 3.10
N LEU A 348 -30.79 -2.79 2.23
CA LEU A 348 -31.91 -1.82 2.36
C LEU A 348 -32.70 -2.00 3.67
N ALA A 349 -32.28 -2.90 4.56
CA ALA A 349 -32.95 -3.26 5.79
C ALA A 349 -32.44 -2.50 7.03
N ASN A 350 -31.37 -1.71 6.96
CA ASN A 350 -30.97 -0.83 8.09
C ASN A 350 -30.14 0.37 7.62
N PRO A 351 -30.78 1.51 7.30
CA PRO A 351 -30.08 2.78 7.32
C PRO A 351 -29.73 3.10 8.79
N LYS A 352 -28.43 3.18 9.10
CA LYS A 352 -27.97 3.87 10.30
C LYS A 352 -27.25 5.14 9.91
#